data_AF-A0A9P5PQP1-F1
#
_entry.id   AF-A0A9P5PQP1-F1
#
_cell.length_a   1.000
_cell.length_b   1.000
_cell.length_c   1.000
_cell.angle_alpha   90.00
_cell.angle_beta   90.00
_cell.angle_gamma   90.00
#
_symmetry.space_group_name_H-M   'P 1'
#
loop_
_entity.id
_entity.type
_entity.pdbx_description
1 polymer ?
#
loop_
_entity_poly.entity_id
_entity_poly.type
_entity_poly.pdbx_seq_one_letter_code
_entity_poly.pdbx_strand_id
1 'polypeptide(L)'
;MSEALVEGHLDDWMAILKAATGGVELEAKAKETEVGCLVMTCQAMNLHSLQCAKLQSLLGMYAWSTGTLKQTIEVLDSAALSVLSPMIMKMIKMVADQGVTITAKLSHGPHMLNYYDNIDISTSKHVEQTKMAMKEKSTQGNLLNQDDFYIMQMKRDPLDPELSKYAIVMIDDQLTNAQIQGCVVSRRGDLNPWLQCEVFAIGLTLFHKVMNYIWALGIKHYGSAHIPGSLAYFFQIMDKKHLANNKPNFHALSSTLFQILDGILISGWIRECRYSSLEKFAESQPGPEKL
;
A
#
# COMPACT_ATOMS: atom_id res chain seq x y z
N MET A 1 -23.22 27.39 25.84
CA MET A 1 -24.00 27.27 24.59
C MET A 1 -25.35 26.70 25.00
N SER A 2 -26.46 27.41 24.76
CA SER A 2 -27.79 26.99 25.20
C SER A 2 -28.25 25.75 24.43
N GLU A 3 -28.98 24.84 25.08
CA GLU A 3 -29.57 23.63 24.46
C GLU A 3 -30.38 23.96 23.19
N ALA A 4 -31.04 25.13 23.16
CA ALA A 4 -31.79 25.62 22.01
C ALA A 4 -30.93 25.86 20.75
N LEU A 5 -29.62 26.07 20.88
CA LEU A 5 -28.70 26.23 19.74
C LEU A 5 -28.26 24.86 19.18
N VAL A 6 -28.33 23.79 19.99
CA VAL A 6 -27.93 22.43 19.60
C VAL A 6 -29.06 21.74 18.84
N GLU A 7 -30.32 21.96 19.23
CA GLU A 7 -31.49 21.37 18.55
C GLU A 7 -31.63 21.85 17.10
N GLY A 8 -31.48 23.17 16.84
CA GLY A 8 -31.63 23.71 15.49
C GLY A 8 -30.59 23.20 14.49
N HIS A 9 -29.36 22.96 14.95
CA HIS A 9 -28.30 22.42 14.09
C HIS A 9 -28.49 20.93 13.79
N LEU A 10 -29.10 20.16 14.69
CA LEU A 10 -29.27 18.72 14.52
C LEU A 10 -30.24 18.41 13.37
N ASP A 11 -31.32 19.19 13.24
CA ASP A 11 -32.30 19.03 12.16
C ASP A 11 -31.68 19.33 10.78
N ASP A 12 -30.87 20.39 10.70
CA ASP A 12 -30.11 20.73 9.48
C ASP A 12 -29.10 19.62 9.13
N TRP A 13 -28.41 19.06 10.11
CA TRP A 13 -27.48 17.94 9.95
C TRP A 13 -28.16 16.68 9.43
N MET A 14 -29.33 16.34 10.00
CA MET A 14 -30.11 15.18 9.57
C MET A 14 -30.65 15.37 8.15
N ALA A 15 -30.98 16.60 7.74
CA ALA A 15 -31.37 16.91 6.37
C ALA A 15 -30.19 16.75 5.39
N ILE A 16 -28.99 17.24 5.73
CA ILE A 16 -27.78 17.11 4.91
C ILE A 16 -27.37 15.64 4.75
N LEU A 17 -27.39 14.86 5.83
CA LEU A 17 -27.05 13.43 5.80
C LEU A 17 -28.06 12.61 4.99
N LYS A 18 -29.37 12.89 5.11
CA LYS A 18 -30.40 12.28 4.27
C LYS A 18 -30.20 12.62 2.79
N ALA A 19 -29.81 13.86 2.47
CA ALA A 19 -29.53 14.27 1.10
C ALA A 19 -28.26 13.60 0.54
N ALA A 20 -27.23 13.40 1.36
CA ALA A 20 -25.97 12.76 0.95
C ALA A 20 -26.07 11.24 0.79
N THR A 21 -27.02 10.59 1.49
CA THR A 21 -27.21 9.12 1.49
C THR A 21 -28.41 8.66 0.66
N GLY A 22 -29.32 9.57 0.30
CA GLY A 22 -30.48 9.29 -0.55
C GLY A 22 -30.11 9.25 -2.03
N GLY A 23 -29.93 8.05 -2.59
CA GLY A 23 -30.06 7.83 -4.03
C GLY A 23 -31.50 8.08 -4.48
N VAL A 24 -31.69 8.65 -5.68
CA VAL A 24 -32.97 9.16 -6.21
C VAL A 24 -34.10 8.13 -6.33
N GLU A 25 -33.84 6.84 -6.14
CA GLU A 25 -34.87 5.80 -6.21
C GLU A 25 -34.68 4.76 -5.10
N LEU A 26 -35.70 4.60 -4.24
CA LEU A 26 -36.20 3.35 -3.61
C LEU A 26 -36.76 3.61 -2.21
N GLU A 27 -38.08 3.77 -2.11
CA GLU A 27 -38.84 3.82 -0.84
C GLU A 27 -38.68 2.53 0.02
N ALA A 28 -38.18 1.43 -0.56
CA ALA A 28 -38.01 0.16 0.14
C ALA A 28 -36.73 0.07 1.03
N LYS A 29 -35.78 1.00 0.91
CA LYS A 29 -34.52 0.99 1.68
C LYS A 29 -34.52 1.87 2.93
N ALA A 30 -35.62 2.58 3.22
CA ALA A 30 -35.68 3.63 4.25
C ALA A 30 -35.17 3.22 5.65
N LYS A 31 -35.38 1.96 6.05
CA LYS A 31 -34.88 1.43 7.35
C LYS A 31 -33.37 1.17 7.38
N GLU A 32 -32.77 0.75 6.26
CA GLU A 32 -31.31 0.55 6.17
C GLU A 32 -30.57 1.89 6.12
N THR A 33 -31.16 2.90 5.45
CA THR A 33 -30.63 4.27 5.43
C THR A 33 -30.73 4.93 6.80
N GLU A 34 -31.77 4.66 7.58
CA GLU A 34 -31.92 5.20 8.95
C GLU A 34 -30.83 4.66 9.89
N VAL A 35 -30.52 3.35 9.82
CA VAL A 35 -29.41 2.75 10.59
C VAL A 35 -28.06 3.30 10.13
N GLY A 36 -27.85 3.45 8.81
CA GLY A 36 -26.64 4.06 8.27
C GLY A 36 -26.44 5.52 8.72
N CYS A 37 -27.52 6.31 8.70
CA CYS A 37 -27.52 7.68 9.21
C CYS A 37 -27.27 7.72 10.72
N LEU A 38 -27.88 6.83 11.51
CA LEU A 38 -27.64 6.76 12.95
C LEU A 38 -26.20 6.35 13.27
N VAL A 39 -25.60 5.42 12.52
CA VAL A 39 -24.20 5.03 12.67
C VAL A 39 -23.27 6.20 12.29
N MET A 40 -23.51 6.87 11.18
CA MET A 40 -22.75 8.05 10.75
C MET A 40 -22.89 9.20 11.76
N THR A 41 -24.09 9.45 12.28
CA THR A 41 -24.35 10.46 13.31
C THR A 41 -23.71 10.08 14.64
N CYS A 42 -23.78 8.82 15.07
CA CYS A 42 -23.07 8.35 16.27
C CYS A 42 -21.55 8.45 16.10
N GLN A 43 -21.01 8.15 14.92
CA GLN A 43 -19.58 8.32 14.61
C GLN A 43 -19.20 9.81 14.58
N ALA A 44 -20.02 10.66 13.98
CA ALA A 44 -19.85 12.11 13.96
C ALA A 44 -19.92 12.71 15.38
N MET A 45 -20.87 12.28 16.22
CA MET A 45 -21.01 12.70 17.62
C MET A 45 -19.85 12.18 18.49
N ASN A 46 -19.38 10.96 18.25
CA ASN A 46 -18.20 10.39 18.91
C ASN A 46 -16.90 11.11 18.49
N LEU A 47 -16.85 11.60 17.24
CA LEU A 47 -15.80 12.48 16.73
C LEU A 47 -15.90 13.91 17.28
N HIS A 48 -17.12 14.40 17.51
CA HIS A 48 -17.41 15.74 18.03
C HIS A 48 -17.09 15.88 19.52
N SER A 49 -16.97 14.77 20.25
CA SER A 49 -16.31 14.78 21.54
C SER A 49 -14.88 15.25 21.32
N LEU A 50 -14.54 16.40 21.89
CA LEU A 50 -13.22 17.06 21.92
C LEU A 50 -12.03 16.12 22.21
N GLN A 51 -12.28 14.87 22.57
CA GLN A 51 -11.32 13.84 22.90
C GLN A 51 -10.81 13.00 21.71
N CYS A 52 -11.35 13.15 20.49
CA CYS A 52 -10.84 12.38 19.33
C CYS A 52 -10.22 13.23 18.21
N ALA A 53 -9.54 14.33 18.56
CA ALA A 53 -8.69 15.10 17.63
C ALA A 53 -7.71 14.22 16.82
N LYS A 54 -7.31 13.07 17.38
CA LYS A 54 -6.52 12.04 16.68
C LYS A 54 -7.25 11.44 15.49
N LEU A 55 -8.54 11.10 15.62
CA LEU A 55 -9.29 10.48 14.54
C LEU A 55 -9.66 11.49 13.45
N GLN A 56 -9.99 12.73 13.81
CA GLN A 56 -10.16 13.82 12.83
C GLN A 56 -8.86 14.08 12.04
N SER A 57 -7.72 14.02 12.73
CA SER A 57 -6.39 14.12 12.10
C SER A 57 -6.12 12.97 11.14
N LEU A 58 -6.42 11.74 11.55
CA LEU A 58 -6.27 10.54 10.71
C LEU A 58 -7.19 10.58 9.48
N LEU A 59 -8.46 10.94 9.66
CA LEU A 59 -9.42 11.02 8.57
C LEU A 59 -9.05 12.13 7.58
N GLY A 60 -8.62 13.28 8.09
CA GLY A 60 -8.13 14.38 7.24
C GLY A 60 -6.88 14.00 6.44
N MET A 61 -5.89 13.36 7.07
CA MET A 61 -4.72 12.85 6.37
C MET A 61 -5.08 11.78 5.33
N TYR A 62 -6.00 10.87 5.65
CA TYR A 62 -6.50 9.86 4.73
C TYR A 62 -7.16 10.51 3.51
N ALA A 63 -8.12 11.40 3.71
CA ALA A 63 -8.81 12.10 2.63
C ALA A 63 -7.83 12.87 1.73
N TRP A 64 -6.86 13.58 2.32
CA TRP A 64 -5.81 14.25 1.54
C TRP A 64 -4.98 13.26 0.71
N SER A 65 -4.57 12.13 1.31
CA SER A 65 -3.73 11.12 0.64
C SER A 65 -4.43 10.41 -0.52
N THR A 66 -5.77 10.30 -0.49
CA THR A 66 -6.56 9.71 -1.58
C THR A 66 -6.88 10.71 -2.70
N GLY A 67 -6.32 11.92 -2.66
CA GLY A 67 -6.54 12.95 -3.68
C GLY A 67 -7.89 13.65 -3.57
N THR A 68 -8.50 13.65 -2.37
CA THR A 68 -9.75 14.38 -2.13
C THR A 68 -9.55 15.88 -2.35
N LEU A 69 -10.52 16.54 -3.00
CA LEU A 69 -10.46 17.99 -3.25
C LEU A 69 -10.42 18.78 -1.94
N LYS A 70 -9.68 19.90 -1.94
CA LYS A 70 -9.55 20.79 -0.78
C LYS A 70 -10.92 21.25 -0.24
N GLN A 71 -11.85 21.57 -1.15
CA GLN A 71 -13.20 21.99 -0.79
C GLN A 71 -13.96 20.90 -0.03
N THR A 72 -13.78 19.63 -0.42
CA THR A 72 -14.39 18.50 0.30
C THR A 72 -13.80 18.34 1.70
N ILE A 73 -12.50 18.55 1.87
CA ILE A 73 -11.85 18.55 3.20
C ILE A 73 -12.38 19.71 4.05
N GLU A 74 -12.61 20.90 3.47
CA GLU A 74 -13.21 22.05 4.17
C GLU A 74 -14.67 21.77 4.58
N VAL A 75 -15.43 21.01 3.77
CA VAL A 75 -16.76 20.51 4.15
C VAL A 75 -16.67 19.50 5.31
N LEU A 76 -15.72 18.55 5.26
CA LEU A 76 -15.51 17.58 6.34
C LEU A 76 -15.04 18.25 7.64
N ASP A 77 -14.24 19.32 7.55
CA ASP A 77 -13.84 20.14 8.69
C ASP A 77 -15.02 20.94 9.27
N SER A 78 -15.83 21.55 8.40
CA SER A 78 -17.08 22.20 8.83
C SER A 78 -18.06 21.21 9.47
N ALA A 79 -17.95 19.93 9.12
CA ALA A 79 -18.68 18.81 9.72
C ALA A 79 -18.05 18.25 11.00
N ALA A 80 -16.90 18.79 11.44
CA ALA A 80 -16.07 18.26 12.52
C ALA A 80 -15.66 16.77 12.34
N LEU A 81 -15.63 16.29 11.10
CA LEU A 81 -15.16 14.95 10.74
C LEU A 81 -13.66 14.93 10.44
N SER A 82 -13.13 16.03 9.93
CA SER A 82 -11.70 16.24 9.63
C SER A 82 -11.18 17.46 10.35
N VAL A 83 -9.86 17.62 10.41
CA VAL A 83 -9.22 18.90 10.73
C VAL A 83 -9.13 19.80 9.49
N LEU A 84 -8.97 21.10 9.73
CA LEU A 84 -8.63 22.15 8.76
C LEU A 84 -7.47 21.74 7.84
N SER A 85 -7.60 22.00 6.54
CA SER A 85 -6.57 21.70 5.52
C SER A 85 -5.15 22.20 5.88
N PRO A 86 -4.93 23.43 6.39
CA PRO A 86 -3.62 23.86 6.85
C PRO A 86 -3.03 23.00 7.99
N MET A 87 -3.86 22.45 8.86
CA MET A 87 -3.43 21.57 9.95
C MET A 87 -2.98 20.21 9.39
N ILE A 88 -3.67 19.68 8.37
CA ILE A 88 -3.25 18.48 7.64
C ILE A 88 -1.86 18.67 7.05
N MET A 89 -1.61 19.79 6.35
CA MET A 89 -0.29 20.08 5.77
C MET A 89 0.82 20.19 6.82
N LYS A 90 0.52 20.78 7.99
CA LYS A 90 1.46 20.84 9.11
C LYS A 90 1.77 19.45 9.67
N MET A 91 0.77 18.58 9.78
CA MET A 91 0.96 17.20 10.23
C MET A 91 1.78 16.38 9.22
N ILE A 92 1.51 16.51 7.92
CA ILE A 92 2.30 15.87 6.85
C ILE A 92 3.76 16.28 6.96
N LYS A 93 4.04 17.59 7.11
CA LYS A 93 5.41 18.07 7.31
C LYS A 93 6.06 17.47 8.55
N MET A 94 5.35 17.45 9.68
CA MET A 94 5.87 16.88 10.92
C MET A 94 6.19 15.39 10.79
N VAL A 95 5.30 14.61 10.17
CA VAL A 95 5.52 13.17 9.92
C VAL A 95 6.68 12.97 8.95
N ALA A 96 6.82 13.81 7.92
CA ALA A 96 7.95 13.76 7.00
C ALA A 96 9.28 14.06 7.72
N ASP A 97 9.34 15.12 8.52
CA ASP A 97 10.54 15.50 9.29
C ASP A 97 10.94 14.41 10.30
N GLN A 98 9.94 13.81 10.98
CA GLN A 98 10.16 12.67 11.87
C GLN A 98 10.61 11.42 11.10
N GLY A 99 10.02 11.15 9.95
CA GLY A 99 10.42 10.07 9.05
C GLY A 99 11.89 10.20 8.66
N VAL A 100 12.32 11.37 8.19
CA VAL A 100 13.73 11.65 7.86
C VAL A 100 14.62 11.44 9.09
N THR A 101 14.21 11.92 10.27
CA THR A 101 15.01 11.77 11.50
C THR A 101 15.13 10.30 11.94
N ILE A 102 14.05 9.53 11.86
CA ILE A 102 14.03 8.10 12.20
C ILE A 102 14.86 7.32 11.18
N THR A 103 14.67 7.55 9.89
CA THR A 103 15.45 6.92 8.82
C THR A 103 16.94 7.25 9.00
N ALA A 104 17.28 8.51 9.29
CA ALA A 104 18.65 8.92 9.61
C ALA A 104 19.20 8.07 10.75
N LYS A 105 18.50 7.96 11.89
CA LYS A 105 18.94 7.12 13.01
C LYS A 105 19.06 5.64 12.64
N LEU A 106 18.09 5.09 11.91
CA LEU A 106 18.08 3.68 11.50
C LEU A 106 19.20 3.34 10.52
N SER A 107 19.60 4.29 9.66
CA SER A 107 20.74 4.10 8.74
C SER A 107 22.07 3.92 9.46
N HIS A 108 22.16 4.31 10.73
CA HIS A 108 23.35 4.07 11.56
C HIS A 108 23.39 2.66 12.16
N GLY A 109 22.29 1.90 12.10
CA GLY A 109 22.22 0.51 12.55
C GLY A 109 22.29 -0.51 11.41
N PRO A 110 22.36 -1.81 11.69
CA PRO A 110 22.20 -2.84 10.67
C PRO A 110 20.78 -2.77 10.10
N HIS A 111 20.66 -2.36 8.84
CA HIS A 111 19.38 -2.19 8.18
C HIS A 111 19.30 -3.09 6.94
N MET A 112 18.16 -3.76 6.80
CA MET A 112 17.80 -4.50 5.59
C MET A 112 16.94 -3.55 4.77
N LEU A 113 17.56 -2.77 3.89
CA LEU A 113 16.84 -1.83 3.04
C LEU A 113 17.44 -1.83 1.64
N ASN A 114 16.76 -2.53 0.74
CA ASN A 114 16.54 -2.14 -0.65
C ASN A 114 15.66 -3.21 -1.31
N TYR A 115 14.36 -2.92 -1.40
CA TYR A 115 13.52 -3.50 -2.44
C TYR A 115 13.47 -2.47 -3.56
N TYR A 116 14.40 -2.50 -4.51
CA TYR A 116 14.22 -1.79 -5.78
C TYR A 116 13.69 -2.78 -6.80
N ASP A 117 12.37 -2.82 -6.97
CA ASP A 117 11.82 -3.17 -8.28
C ASP A 117 11.42 -1.86 -8.93
N ASN A 118 12.17 -1.46 -9.96
CA ASN A 118 11.78 -0.46 -10.97
C ASN A 118 10.74 0.55 -10.48
N ILE A 119 11.04 1.32 -9.42
CA ILE A 119 10.28 2.53 -9.16
C ILE A 119 10.77 3.50 -10.23
N ASP A 120 10.21 3.37 -11.42
CA ASP A 120 10.00 4.53 -12.26
C ASP A 120 9.11 5.43 -11.39
N ILE A 121 9.69 6.46 -10.76
CA ILE A 121 8.93 7.51 -10.08
C ILE A 121 8.26 8.36 -11.17
N SER A 122 7.55 7.71 -12.10
CA SER A 122 6.79 8.30 -13.19
C SER A 122 5.49 8.92 -12.67
N THR A 123 5.12 8.66 -11.40
CA THR A 123 3.95 9.29 -10.74
C THR A 123 4.32 10.58 -10.01
N SER A 124 5.60 10.85 -9.75
CA SER A 124 6.02 12.21 -9.38
C SER A 124 6.34 12.99 -10.65
N LYS A 125 5.35 13.72 -11.16
CA LYS A 125 5.61 14.82 -12.11
C LYS A 125 6.48 15.94 -11.51
N HIS A 126 6.92 15.83 -10.24
CA HIS A 126 7.51 16.91 -9.46
C HIS A 126 8.80 16.55 -8.70
N VAL A 127 9.40 15.37 -8.90
CA VAL A 127 10.85 15.28 -8.65
C VAL A 127 11.48 15.91 -9.87
N GLU A 128 12.01 17.12 -9.71
CA GLU A 128 12.81 17.77 -10.74
C GLU A 128 13.87 16.77 -11.19
N GLN A 129 13.72 16.27 -12.43
CA GLN A 129 14.83 15.63 -13.12
C GLN A 129 15.98 16.63 -13.07
N THR A 130 16.99 16.33 -12.28
CA THR A 130 18.21 17.13 -12.24
C THR A 130 18.73 17.28 -13.67
N LYS A 131 19.25 18.46 -14.02
CA LYS A 131 19.58 18.90 -15.39
C LYS A 131 20.50 17.95 -16.19
N MET A 132 21.06 16.92 -15.58
CA MET A 132 21.71 15.81 -16.25
C MET A 132 20.88 14.55 -16.04
N ALA A 133 20.10 14.15 -17.05
CA ALA A 133 19.35 12.91 -17.02
C ALA A 133 20.32 11.74 -16.82
N MET A 134 20.47 11.30 -15.57
CA MET A 134 21.24 10.11 -15.25
C MET A 134 20.53 8.93 -15.89
N LYS A 135 21.27 8.12 -16.65
CA LYS A 135 20.74 6.85 -17.12
C LYS A 135 20.72 5.89 -15.93
N GLU A 136 19.66 5.97 -15.12
CA GLU A 136 19.50 5.20 -13.86
C GLU A 136 19.74 3.70 -14.09
N LYS A 137 19.33 3.19 -15.26
CA LYS A 137 19.59 1.80 -15.70
C LYS A 137 21.01 1.56 -16.21
N SER A 138 22.02 2.18 -15.62
CA SER A 138 23.43 1.95 -15.94
C SER A 138 24.24 1.72 -14.66
N THR A 139 25.40 1.09 -14.79
CA THR A 139 26.34 0.93 -13.66
C THR A 139 26.65 2.28 -13.01
N GLN A 140 26.93 3.32 -13.83
CA GLN A 140 27.18 4.66 -13.31
C GLN A 140 25.95 5.29 -12.64
N GLY A 141 24.75 5.07 -13.19
CA GLY A 141 23.50 5.57 -12.62
C GLY A 141 23.25 5.00 -11.22
N ASN A 142 23.46 3.69 -11.04
CA ASN A 142 23.32 3.05 -9.73
C ASN A 142 24.33 3.58 -8.70
N LEU A 143 25.58 3.81 -9.10
CA LEU A 143 26.58 4.43 -8.23
C LEU A 143 26.14 5.81 -7.74
N LEU A 144 25.72 6.67 -8.68
CA LEU A 144 25.29 8.02 -8.35
C LEU A 144 24.04 8.04 -7.46
N ASN A 145 23.13 7.08 -7.64
CA ASN A 145 21.95 6.95 -6.80
C ASN A 145 22.29 6.52 -5.37
N GLN A 146 23.23 5.56 -5.20
CA GLN A 146 23.72 5.17 -3.88
C GLN A 146 24.40 6.33 -3.15
N ASP A 147 25.24 7.08 -3.86
CA ASP A 147 25.93 8.25 -3.34
C ASP A 147 24.91 9.36 -2.98
N ASP A 148 23.93 9.63 -3.84
CA ASP A 148 22.88 10.62 -3.54
C ASP A 148 22.09 10.25 -2.27
N PHE A 149 21.63 9.01 -2.15
CA PHE A 149 20.87 8.60 -0.98
C PHE A 149 21.72 8.67 0.30
N TYR A 150 22.84 7.95 0.36
CA TYR A 150 23.60 7.83 1.60
C TYR A 150 24.42 9.09 1.92
N ILE A 151 25.06 9.70 0.94
CA ILE A 151 25.95 10.85 1.16
C ILE A 151 25.15 12.15 1.15
N MET A 152 24.30 12.39 0.14
CA MET A 152 23.62 13.68 0.00
C MET A 152 22.39 13.79 0.90
N GLN A 153 21.47 12.83 0.83
CA GLN A 153 20.20 12.89 1.57
C GLN A 153 20.40 12.52 3.05
N MET A 154 21.13 11.44 3.31
CA MET A 154 21.35 10.92 4.66
C MET A 154 22.57 11.57 5.36
N LYS A 155 23.33 12.40 4.64
CA LYS A 155 24.49 13.15 5.15
C LYS A 155 25.54 12.27 5.80
N ARG A 156 25.74 11.06 5.28
CA ARG A 156 26.78 10.14 5.75
C ARG A 156 28.12 10.52 5.14
N ASP A 157 29.18 10.47 5.93
CA ASP A 157 30.54 10.61 5.41
C ASP A 157 30.94 9.28 4.72
N PRO A 158 31.34 9.28 3.44
CA PRO A 158 31.79 8.06 2.75
C PRO A 158 33.06 7.43 3.38
N LEU A 159 33.77 8.16 4.24
CA LEU A 159 34.90 7.66 5.02
C LEU A 159 34.49 7.20 6.42
N ASP A 160 33.20 7.29 6.78
CA ASP A 160 32.69 6.79 8.05
C ASP A 160 32.87 5.26 8.14
N PRO A 161 33.65 4.75 9.11
CA PRO A 161 33.85 3.31 9.27
C PRO A 161 32.55 2.55 9.54
N GLU A 162 31.50 3.19 10.09
CA GLU A 162 30.21 2.53 10.32
C GLU A 162 29.49 2.19 9.01
N LEU A 163 29.73 2.90 7.91
CA LEU A 163 29.17 2.53 6.59
C LEU A 163 29.77 1.23 6.05
N SER A 164 31.04 0.96 6.39
CA SER A 164 31.75 -0.25 5.94
C SER A 164 31.55 -1.45 6.87
N LYS A 165 30.85 -1.27 7.99
CA LYS A 165 30.76 -2.26 9.06
C LYS A 165 29.72 -3.34 8.82
N TYR A 166 28.62 -3.00 8.16
CA TYR A 166 27.49 -3.90 7.95
C TYR A 166 27.22 -4.11 6.47
N ALA A 167 26.84 -5.35 6.13
CA ALA A 167 26.31 -5.64 4.82
C ALA A 167 24.91 -5.04 4.67
N ILE A 168 24.69 -4.31 3.57
CA ILE A 168 23.41 -3.75 3.17
C ILE A 168 22.79 -4.72 2.17
N VAL A 169 21.75 -5.43 2.59
CA VAL A 169 21.08 -6.40 1.72
C VAL A 169 20.29 -5.67 0.65
N MET A 170 20.57 -5.98 -0.62
CA MET A 170 19.89 -5.44 -1.79
C MET A 170 19.09 -6.55 -2.49
N ILE A 171 17.78 -6.43 -2.54
CA ILE A 171 16.87 -7.42 -3.14
C ILE A 171 16.28 -6.80 -4.40
N ASP A 172 17.05 -6.87 -5.50
CA ASP A 172 16.70 -6.21 -6.75
C ASP A 172 16.59 -7.21 -7.91
N ASP A 173 16.08 -6.75 -9.06
CA ASP A 173 16.00 -7.55 -10.28
C ASP A 173 17.37 -7.99 -10.82
N GLN A 174 17.39 -8.96 -11.74
CA GLN A 174 18.65 -9.52 -12.25
C GLN A 174 19.52 -8.48 -12.97
N LEU A 175 18.93 -7.52 -13.68
CA LEU A 175 19.67 -6.47 -14.37
C LEU A 175 20.29 -5.50 -13.36
N THR A 176 19.52 -5.08 -12.35
CA THR A 176 20.00 -4.21 -11.27
C THR A 176 21.13 -4.88 -10.48
N ASN A 177 20.99 -6.17 -10.14
CA ASN A 177 22.03 -6.96 -9.51
C ASN A 177 23.31 -7.04 -10.36
N ALA A 178 23.18 -7.27 -11.67
CA ALA A 178 24.33 -7.29 -12.57
C ALA A 178 25.02 -5.92 -12.66
N GLN A 179 24.25 -4.82 -12.57
CA GLN A 179 24.78 -3.47 -12.56
C GLN A 179 25.56 -3.17 -11.27
N ILE A 180 25.04 -3.58 -10.11
CA ILE A 180 25.74 -3.46 -8.81
C ILE A 180 27.04 -4.27 -8.82
N GLN A 181 27.04 -5.47 -9.39
CA GLN A 181 28.28 -6.24 -9.57
C GLN A 181 29.28 -5.48 -10.45
N GLY A 182 28.79 -4.83 -11.52
CA GLY A 182 29.59 -3.93 -12.34
C GLY A 182 30.19 -2.78 -11.55
N CYS A 183 29.44 -2.20 -10.60
CA CYS A 183 29.90 -1.13 -9.71
C CYS A 183 31.09 -1.61 -8.88
N VAL A 184 30.96 -2.77 -8.22
CA VAL A 184 32.01 -3.38 -7.40
C VAL A 184 33.28 -3.62 -8.23
N VAL A 185 33.13 -4.16 -9.44
CA VAL A 185 34.27 -4.38 -10.34
C VAL A 185 34.92 -3.06 -10.75
N SER A 186 34.12 -2.04 -11.07
CA SER A 186 34.62 -0.73 -11.55
C SER A 186 35.36 0.05 -10.46
N ARG A 187 34.99 -0.14 -9.19
CA ARG A 187 35.58 0.54 -8.03
C ARG A 187 36.58 -0.34 -7.27
N ARG A 188 37.03 -1.44 -7.89
CA ARG A 188 38.02 -2.33 -7.30
C ARG A 188 39.34 -1.60 -7.11
N GLY A 189 39.72 -1.35 -5.85
CA GLY A 189 40.93 -0.61 -5.49
C GLY A 189 40.66 0.71 -4.75
N ASP A 190 39.40 1.11 -4.60
CA ASP A 190 39.04 2.27 -3.78
C ASP A 190 39.39 2.06 -2.29
N LEU A 191 39.38 3.13 -1.51
CA LEU A 191 40.02 3.15 -0.17
C LEU A 191 39.38 2.24 0.87
N ASN A 192 38.06 1.99 0.79
CA ASN A 192 37.33 1.23 1.80
C ASN A 192 36.17 0.41 1.17
N PRO A 193 35.58 -0.56 1.90
CA PRO A 193 34.50 -1.41 1.37
C PRO A 193 33.27 -0.63 0.89
N TRP A 194 32.94 0.51 1.53
CA TRP A 194 31.85 1.38 1.08
C TRP A 194 32.12 1.94 -0.32
N LEU A 195 33.28 2.56 -0.52
CA LEU A 195 33.67 3.13 -1.81
C LEU A 195 33.79 2.05 -2.88
N GLN A 196 34.29 0.86 -2.53
CA GLN A 196 34.33 -0.30 -3.43
C GLN A 196 32.95 -0.93 -3.68
N CYS A 197 31.88 -0.44 -3.05
CA CYS A 197 30.52 -0.99 -3.10
C CYS A 197 30.40 -2.45 -2.60
N GLU A 198 31.40 -2.96 -1.87
CA GLU A 198 31.42 -4.36 -1.38
C GLU A 198 30.41 -4.61 -0.26
N VAL A 199 29.97 -3.54 0.41
CA VAL A 199 28.97 -3.61 1.48
C VAL A 199 27.60 -4.03 0.97
N PHE A 200 27.30 -3.93 -0.33
CA PHE A 200 25.99 -4.27 -0.88
C PHE A 200 25.87 -5.78 -1.12
N ALA A 201 25.21 -6.48 -0.20
CA ALA A 201 24.94 -7.89 -0.29
C ALA A 201 23.75 -8.18 -1.20
N ILE A 202 24.03 -8.66 -2.40
CA ILE A 202 23.02 -8.95 -3.42
C ILE A 202 22.19 -10.17 -3.02
N GLY A 203 20.88 -9.97 -2.89
CA GLY A 203 19.85 -10.97 -2.73
C GLY A 203 19.06 -11.15 -4.02
N LEU A 204 18.79 -12.40 -4.41
CA LEU A 204 17.86 -12.69 -5.51
C LEU A 204 16.46 -12.21 -5.14
N THR A 205 15.88 -11.33 -5.96
CA THR A 205 14.50 -10.87 -5.77
C THR A 205 13.54 -12.04 -5.64
N LEU A 206 12.83 -12.07 -4.50
CA LEU A 206 11.69 -12.96 -4.32
C LEU A 206 10.62 -12.73 -5.39
N PHE A 207 10.50 -11.50 -5.91
CA PHE A 207 9.59 -11.17 -7.00
C PHE A 207 9.81 -12.03 -8.25
N HIS A 208 11.05 -12.18 -8.74
CA HIS A 208 11.34 -13.03 -9.90
C HIS A 208 11.06 -14.50 -9.62
N LYS A 209 11.32 -14.96 -8.40
CA LYS A 209 10.93 -16.32 -7.99
C LYS A 209 9.42 -16.47 -8.02
N VAL A 210 8.67 -15.54 -7.42
CA VAL A 210 7.20 -15.54 -7.40
C VAL A 210 6.63 -15.50 -8.82
N MET A 211 7.17 -14.64 -9.69
CA MET A 211 6.80 -14.57 -11.10
C MET A 211 7.05 -15.88 -11.83
N ASN A 212 8.24 -16.48 -11.66
CA ASN A 212 8.57 -17.77 -12.26
C ASN A 212 7.68 -18.90 -11.71
N TYR A 213 7.37 -18.90 -10.42
CA TYR A 213 6.47 -19.87 -9.80
C TYR A 213 5.05 -19.73 -10.35
N ILE A 214 4.51 -18.51 -10.42
CA ILE A 214 3.20 -18.21 -10.97
C ILE A 214 3.13 -18.65 -12.45
N TRP A 215 4.19 -18.40 -13.22
CA TRP A 215 4.22 -18.83 -14.61
C TRP A 215 4.31 -20.35 -14.74
N ALA A 216 5.15 -21.01 -13.93
CA ALA A 216 5.24 -22.47 -13.89
C ALA A 216 3.91 -23.12 -13.48
N LEU A 217 3.19 -22.53 -12.53
CA LEU A 217 1.82 -22.93 -12.17
C LEU A 217 0.88 -22.78 -13.37
N GLY A 218 0.96 -21.64 -14.06
CA GLY A 218 0.24 -21.38 -15.30
C GLY A 218 0.46 -22.48 -16.32
N ILE A 219 1.70 -22.86 -16.61
CA ILE A 219 2.03 -23.89 -17.61
C ILE A 219 1.60 -25.29 -17.14
N LYS A 220 1.95 -25.66 -15.91
CA LYS A 220 1.76 -27.02 -15.39
C LYS A 220 0.30 -27.34 -15.08
N HIS A 221 -0.46 -26.34 -14.64
CA HIS A 221 -1.85 -26.51 -14.18
C HIS A 221 -2.87 -25.82 -15.09
N TYR A 222 -2.48 -25.36 -16.28
CA TYR A 222 -3.41 -24.75 -17.24
C TYR A 222 -4.61 -25.67 -17.49
N GLY A 223 -4.32 -26.90 -17.93
CA GLY A 223 -5.32 -27.92 -18.24
C GLY A 223 -6.29 -27.52 -19.34
N SER A 224 -7.47 -28.15 -19.35
CA SER A 224 -8.56 -27.86 -20.27
C SER A 224 -9.72 -27.24 -19.52
N ALA A 225 -10.40 -26.30 -20.17
CA ALA A 225 -11.60 -25.63 -19.65
C ALA A 225 -12.74 -26.62 -19.32
N HIS A 226 -12.72 -27.83 -19.90
CA HIS A 226 -13.69 -28.89 -19.60
C HIS A 226 -13.35 -29.74 -18.38
N ILE A 227 -12.14 -29.58 -17.81
CA ILE A 227 -11.70 -30.34 -16.63
C ILE A 227 -11.93 -29.45 -15.39
N PRO A 228 -12.91 -29.77 -14.52
CA PRO A 228 -13.15 -29.01 -13.31
C PRO A 228 -11.90 -28.92 -12.43
N GLY A 229 -11.59 -27.72 -11.96
CA GLY A 229 -10.41 -27.46 -11.11
C GLY A 229 -9.12 -27.14 -11.86
N SER A 230 -9.11 -27.19 -13.20
CA SER A 230 -7.98 -26.65 -13.99
C SER A 230 -7.97 -25.12 -13.97
N LEU A 231 -6.81 -24.48 -14.22
CA LEU A 231 -6.77 -23.03 -14.34
C LEU A 231 -7.60 -22.52 -15.51
N ALA A 232 -7.65 -23.25 -16.63
CA ALA A 232 -8.49 -22.92 -17.78
C ALA A 232 -9.99 -22.91 -17.42
N TYR A 233 -10.43 -23.87 -16.60
CA TYR A 233 -11.81 -23.93 -16.09
C TYR A 233 -12.13 -22.70 -15.24
N PHE A 234 -11.26 -22.34 -14.29
CA PHE A 234 -11.44 -21.15 -13.47
C PHE A 234 -11.40 -19.85 -14.29
N PHE A 235 -10.47 -19.72 -15.24
CA PHE A 235 -10.39 -18.55 -16.11
C PHE A 235 -11.64 -18.40 -16.98
N GLN A 236 -12.28 -19.50 -17.39
CA GLN A 236 -13.55 -19.44 -18.11
C GLN A 236 -14.68 -18.93 -17.21
N ILE A 237 -14.80 -19.44 -15.98
CA ILE A 237 -15.86 -19.03 -15.04
C ILE A 237 -15.71 -17.57 -14.62
N MET A 238 -14.48 -17.11 -14.43
CA MET A 238 -14.18 -15.72 -14.02
C MET A 238 -14.11 -14.74 -15.20
N ASP A 239 -14.39 -15.20 -16.42
CA ASP A 239 -14.24 -14.44 -17.69
C ASP A 239 -12.86 -13.78 -17.86
N LYS A 240 -11.79 -14.49 -17.47
CA LYS A 240 -10.38 -14.08 -17.58
C LYS A 240 -9.66 -14.75 -18.75
N LYS A 241 -10.33 -14.91 -19.89
CA LYS A 241 -9.79 -15.61 -21.07
C LYS A 241 -8.46 -15.02 -21.59
N HIS A 242 -8.21 -13.73 -21.39
CA HIS A 242 -6.96 -13.08 -21.79
C HIS A 242 -5.71 -13.60 -21.04
N LEU A 243 -5.89 -14.29 -19.90
CA LEU A 243 -4.80 -14.93 -19.17
C LEU A 243 -4.37 -16.27 -19.79
N ALA A 244 -5.06 -16.74 -20.83
CA ALA A 244 -4.71 -17.93 -21.60
C ALA A 244 -3.49 -17.75 -22.53
N ASN A 245 -3.03 -16.52 -22.70
CA ASN A 245 -1.94 -16.22 -23.63
C ASN A 245 -0.60 -16.81 -23.15
N ASN A 246 0.33 -17.05 -24.09
CA ASN A 246 1.67 -17.57 -23.77
C ASN A 246 2.48 -16.68 -22.81
N LYS A 247 2.13 -15.40 -22.72
CA LYS A 247 2.75 -14.40 -21.84
C LYS A 247 1.65 -13.55 -21.20
N PRO A 248 0.96 -14.07 -20.18
CA PRO A 248 -0.08 -13.32 -19.49
C PRO A 248 0.57 -12.18 -18.68
N ASN A 249 -0.18 -11.09 -18.47
CA ASN A 249 0.27 -10.02 -17.58
C ASN A 249 0.45 -10.58 -16.16
N PHE A 250 1.63 -10.39 -15.57
CA PHE A 250 2.00 -10.97 -14.28
C PHE A 250 1.02 -10.57 -13.16
N HIS A 251 0.71 -9.28 -13.02
CA HIS A 251 -0.17 -8.80 -11.95
C HIS A 251 -1.59 -9.34 -12.10
N ALA A 252 -2.12 -9.37 -13.32
CA ALA A 252 -3.43 -9.92 -13.60
C ALA A 252 -3.51 -11.42 -13.32
N LEU A 253 -2.49 -12.19 -13.73
CA LEU A 253 -2.39 -13.62 -13.44
C LEU A 253 -2.25 -13.87 -11.94
N SER A 254 -1.34 -13.17 -11.26
CA SER A 254 -1.14 -13.27 -9.81
C SER A 254 -2.44 -13.00 -9.04
N SER A 255 -3.10 -11.88 -9.33
CA SER A 255 -4.36 -11.52 -8.67
C SER A 255 -5.44 -12.58 -8.91
N THR A 256 -5.54 -13.11 -10.13
CA THR A 256 -6.52 -14.16 -10.46
C THR A 256 -6.22 -15.47 -9.73
N LEU A 257 -4.95 -15.88 -9.63
CA LEU A 257 -4.57 -17.08 -8.87
C LEU A 257 -4.91 -16.95 -7.39
N PHE A 258 -4.71 -15.77 -6.78
CA PHE A 258 -5.13 -15.52 -5.40
C PHE A 258 -6.65 -15.56 -5.25
N GLN A 259 -7.41 -14.97 -6.17
CA GLN A 259 -8.88 -15.08 -6.14
C GLN A 259 -9.37 -16.53 -6.27
N ILE A 260 -8.72 -17.34 -7.11
CA ILE A 260 -9.02 -18.77 -7.22
C ILE A 260 -8.71 -19.48 -5.90
N LEU A 261 -7.56 -19.21 -5.29
CA LEU A 261 -7.17 -19.79 -4.01
C LEU A 261 -8.18 -19.42 -2.91
N ASP A 262 -8.52 -18.14 -2.79
CA ASP A 262 -9.51 -17.64 -1.82
C ASP A 262 -10.87 -18.31 -2.03
N GLY A 263 -11.31 -18.43 -3.28
CA GLY A 263 -12.55 -19.12 -3.63
C GLY A 263 -12.54 -20.60 -3.24
N ILE A 264 -11.43 -21.30 -3.46
CA ILE A 264 -11.26 -22.71 -3.05
C ILE A 264 -11.27 -22.84 -1.53
N LEU A 265 -10.56 -21.97 -0.82
CA LEU A 265 -10.50 -21.96 0.65
C LEU A 265 -11.88 -21.69 1.26
N ILE A 266 -12.59 -20.68 0.76
CA ILE A 266 -13.96 -20.36 1.20
C ILE A 266 -14.90 -21.53 0.90
N SER A 267 -14.80 -22.15 -0.28
CA SER A 267 -15.64 -23.30 -0.62
C SER A 267 -15.37 -24.51 0.29
N GLY A 268 -14.10 -24.79 0.58
CA GLY A 268 -13.70 -25.82 1.55
C GLY A 268 -14.24 -25.52 2.94
N TRP A 269 -14.08 -24.28 3.40
CA TRP A 269 -14.60 -23.83 4.69
C TRP A 269 -16.13 -23.96 4.80
N ILE A 270 -16.90 -23.50 3.80
CA ILE A 270 -18.36 -23.64 3.75
C ILE A 270 -18.76 -25.11 3.85
N ARG A 271 -18.04 -25.99 3.13
CA ARG A 271 -18.32 -27.43 3.11
C ARG A 271 -18.07 -28.09 4.46
N GLU A 272 -16.96 -27.78 5.11
CA GLU A 272 -16.58 -28.38 6.39
C GLU A 272 -17.40 -27.82 7.55
N CYS A 273 -17.57 -26.49 7.61
CA CYS A 273 -18.31 -25.83 8.69
C CYS A 273 -19.84 -25.94 8.51
N ARG A 274 -20.33 -26.20 7.30
CA ARG A 274 -21.77 -26.26 6.94
C ARG A 274 -22.54 -24.95 7.16
N TYR A 275 -21.84 -23.81 7.13
CA TYR A 275 -22.44 -22.48 7.20
C TYR A 275 -22.36 -21.78 5.85
N SER A 276 -23.41 -21.03 5.49
CA SER A 276 -23.47 -20.34 4.19
C SER A 276 -22.63 -19.07 4.14
N SER A 277 -22.17 -18.54 5.28
CA SER A 277 -21.33 -17.36 5.37
C SER A 277 -20.59 -17.29 6.71
N LEU A 278 -19.51 -16.49 6.77
CA LEU A 278 -18.71 -16.29 7.99
C LEU A 278 -19.53 -15.62 9.10
N GLU A 279 -20.47 -14.76 8.76
CA GLU A 279 -21.35 -14.07 9.72
C GLU A 279 -22.25 -15.07 10.44
N LYS A 280 -22.89 -15.99 9.70
CA LYS A 280 -23.73 -17.04 10.32
C LYS A 280 -22.91 -18.00 11.18
N PHE A 281 -21.66 -18.25 10.81
CA PHE A 281 -20.75 -19.02 11.65
C PHE A 281 -20.41 -18.25 12.93
N ALA A 282 -20.08 -16.96 12.84
CA ALA A 282 -19.79 -16.13 14.00
C ALA A 282 -21.01 -16.00 14.95
N GLU A 283 -22.22 -15.85 14.40
CA GLU A 283 -23.49 -15.85 15.15
C GLU A 283 -23.73 -17.16 15.90
N SER A 284 -23.21 -18.28 15.41
CA SER A 284 -23.30 -19.58 16.08
C SER A 284 -22.42 -19.70 17.32
N GLN A 285 -21.56 -18.72 17.60
CA GLN A 285 -20.62 -18.68 18.73
C GLN A 285 -19.86 -20.00 18.90
N PRO A 286 -19.08 -20.43 17.89
CA PRO A 286 -18.41 -21.72 17.92
C PRO A 286 -17.41 -21.77 19.08
N GLY A 287 -17.48 -22.83 19.89
CA GLY A 287 -16.51 -23.09 20.94
C GLY A 287 -15.12 -23.44 20.37
N PRO A 288 -14.05 -23.39 21.19
CA PRO A 288 -12.66 -23.62 20.73
C PRO A 288 -12.44 -24.96 20.02
N GLU A 289 -13.23 -25.98 20.35
CA GLU A 289 -13.20 -27.31 19.74
C GLU A 289 -13.61 -27.31 18.24
N LYS A 290 -14.27 -26.24 17.78
CA LYS A 290 -14.84 -26.08 16.42
C LYS A 290 -14.15 -24.98 15.60
N LEU A 291 -13.13 -24.32 16.17
CA LEU A 291 -12.26 -23.33 15.50
C LEU A 291 -10.99 -24.02 15.02
#